data_AF-X1G114-F1
#
_entry.id   AF-X1G114-F1
#
_cell.length_a   1.000
_cell.length_b   1.000
_cell.length_c   1.000
_cell.angle_alpha   90.00
_cell.angle_beta   90.00
_cell.angle_gamma   90.00
#
_symmetry.space_group_name_H-M   'P 1'
#
loop_
_entity.id
_entity.type
_entity.pdbx_description
1 polymer ?
#
loop_
_entity_poly.entity_id
_entity_poly.type
_entity_poly.pdbx_seq_one_letter_code
_entity_poly.pdbx_strand_id
1 'polypeptide(L)'
;MVSLSARFFVGIMKMMKMKKYGPLDIEKSRKDLEGQVFLFKTPRNVKVEPVSIEGIPAEWLLPKGCHTDRVIIYLHGGSYHAGSLRTHRGL
;
A
#
# COMPACT_ATOMS: atom_id res chain seq x y z
N MET A 1 -7.20 -14.75 20.92
CA MET A 1 -8.30 -15.17 20.02
C MET A 1 -8.37 -14.16 18.87
N VAL A 2 -8.31 -14.60 17.61
CA VAL A 2 -8.29 -13.68 16.44
C VAL A 2 -9.70 -13.08 16.22
N SER A 3 -9.78 -11.78 15.89
CA SER A 3 -11.06 -11.09 15.73
C SER A 3 -11.93 -11.67 14.60
N LEU A 4 -13.25 -11.55 14.72
CA LEU A 4 -14.19 -12.01 13.69
C LEU A 4 -13.92 -11.29 12.35
N SER A 5 -13.60 -10.00 12.40
CA SER A 5 -13.22 -9.19 11.23
C SER A 5 -11.98 -9.73 10.53
N ALA A 6 -10.96 -10.15 11.29
CA ALA A 6 -9.76 -10.75 10.71
C ALA A 6 -10.05 -12.11 10.07
N ARG A 7 -10.92 -12.93 10.67
CA ARG A 7 -11.34 -14.22 10.08
C ARG A 7 -12.12 -14.00 8.78
N PHE A 8 -13.00 -13.01 8.75
CA PHE A 8 -13.76 -12.63 7.55
C PHE A 8 -12.82 -12.12 6.44
N PHE A 9 -11.90 -11.22 6.77
CA PHE A 9 -10.88 -10.73 5.84
C PHE A 9 -10.05 -11.87 5.22
N VAL A 10 -9.52 -12.77 6.05
CA VAL A 10 -8.75 -13.93 5.58
C VAL A 10 -9.60 -14.85 4.70
N GLY A 11 -10.89 -15.03 5.01
CA GLY A 11 -11.82 -15.78 4.18
C GLY A 11 -11.97 -15.18 2.78
N ILE A 12 -12.18 -13.86 2.68
CA ILE A 12 -12.24 -13.13 1.41
C ILE A 12 -10.92 -13.29 0.64
N MET A 13 -9.78 -13.08 1.30
CA MET A 13 -8.46 -13.18 0.66
C MET A 13 -8.18 -14.59 0.12
N LYS A 14 -8.67 -15.65 0.78
CA LYS A 14 -8.57 -17.03 0.27
C LYS A 14 -9.47 -17.28 -0.95
N MET A 15 -10.62 -16.62 -1.03
CA MET A 15 -11.54 -16.69 -2.18
C MET A 15 -11.05 -15.89 -3.39
N MET A 16 -10.26 -14.84 -3.16
CA MET A 16 -9.51 -14.16 -4.21
C MET A 16 -8.44 -15.13 -4.74
N LYS A 17 -8.76 -15.88 -5.79
CA LYS A 17 -7.80 -16.78 -6.44
C LYS A 17 -6.54 -15.98 -6.80
N MET A 18 -5.38 -16.41 -6.30
CA MET A 18 -4.09 -15.98 -6.83
C MET A 18 -4.09 -16.27 -8.32
N LYS A 19 -4.11 -15.22 -9.15
CA LYS A 19 -4.02 -15.35 -10.60
C LYS A 19 -2.76 -16.16 -10.90
N LYS A 20 -2.87 -17.26 -11.66
CA LYS A 20 -1.67 -17.88 -12.24
C LYS A 20 -1.07 -16.85 -13.19
N TYR A 21 0.08 -16.29 -12.83
CA TYR A 21 0.78 -15.36 -13.69
C TYR A 21 1.33 -16.13 -14.90
N GLY A 22 0.93 -15.72 -16.09
CA GLY A 22 1.63 -16.07 -17.33
C GLY A 22 2.96 -15.28 -17.41
N PRO A 23 3.52 -15.11 -18.61
CA PRO A 23 4.66 -14.21 -18.80
C PRO A 23 4.40 -12.83 -18.16
N LEU A 24 5.43 -12.26 -17.54
CA LEU A 24 5.32 -10.98 -16.84
C LEU A 24 5.01 -9.85 -17.84
N ASP A 25 3.82 -9.29 -17.73
CA ASP A 25 3.43 -8.03 -18.35
C ASP A 25 3.51 -6.92 -17.29
N ILE A 26 4.57 -6.11 -17.36
CA ILE A 26 4.87 -5.05 -16.38
C ILE A 26 3.76 -3.99 -16.36
N GLU A 27 3.27 -3.61 -17.54
CA GLU A 27 2.28 -2.53 -17.65
C GLU A 27 0.94 -2.97 -17.09
N LYS A 28 0.53 -4.20 -17.40
CA LYS A 28 -0.65 -4.81 -16.80
C LYS A 28 -0.50 -4.99 -15.30
N SER A 29 0.66 -5.44 -14.82
CA SER A 29 0.92 -5.60 -13.37
C SER A 29 0.76 -4.27 -12.62
N ARG A 30 1.34 -3.19 -13.16
CA ARG A 30 1.20 -1.83 -12.60
C ARG A 30 -0.25 -1.39 -12.55
N LYS A 31 -1.00 -1.56 -13.64
CA LYS A 31 -2.44 -1.21 -13.71
C LYS A 31 -3.29 -2.04 -12.76
N ASP A 32 -3.05 -3.36 -12.69
CA ASP A 32 -3.79 -4.26 -11.81
C ASP A 32 -3.56 -3.88 -10.33
N LEU A 33 -2.34 -3.47 -9.95
CA LEU A 33 -2.03 -3.04 -8.58
C LEU A 33 -2.55 -1.63 -8.26
N GLU A 34 -2.39 -0.67 -9.16
CA GLU A 34 -2.99 0.67 -9.03
C GLU A 34 -4.52 0.60 -8.92
N GLY A 35 -5.15 -0.32 -9.64
CA GLY A 35 -6.60 -0.55 -9.59
C GLY A 35 -7.10 -1.06 -8.24
N GLN A 36 -6.22 -1.56 -7.36
CA GLN A 36 -6.61 -2.15 -6.06
C GLN A 36 -6.60 -1.16 -4.90
N VAL A 37 -6.14 0.09 -5.10
CA VAL A 37 -6.08 1.14 -4.05
C VAL A 37 -7.39 1.37 -3.29
N PHE A 38 -8.55 1.06 -3.88
CA PHE A 38 -9.83 1.22 -3.20
C PHE A 38 -10.05 0.23 -2.04
N LEU A 39 -9.33 -0.90 -2.04
CA LEU A 39 -9.40 -1.92 -0.98
C LEU A 39 -8.76 -1.41 0.33
N PHE A 40 -7.80 -0.51 0.21
CA PHE A 40 -6.98 -0.02 1.32
C PHE A 40 -6.90 1.51 1.27
N LYS A 41 -7.95 2.16 1.78
CA LYS A 41 -8.02 3.63 1.81
C LYS A 41 -7.05 4.19 2.83
N THR A 42 -6.40 5.31 2.49
CA THR A 42 -5.62 6.09 3.46
C THR A 42 -6.47 6.43 4.68
N PRO A 43 -6.00 6.17 5.91
CA PRO A 43 -6.75 6.49 7.12
C PRO A 43 -7.03 8.00 7.23
N ARG A 44 -8.25 8.35 7.67
CA ARG A 44 -8.70 9.75 7.74
C ARG A 44 -7.88 10.64 8.69
N ASN A 45 -7.20 10.05 9.66
CA ASN A 45 -6.39 10.72 10.67
C ASN A 45 -4.90 10.79 10.29
N VAL A 46 -4.55 10.59 9.03
CA VAL A 46 -3.19 10.68 8.50
C VAL A 46 -3.12 11.82 7.49
N LYS A 47 -2.25 12.80 7.76
CA LYS A 47 -1.91 13.85 6.79
C LYS A 47 -0.84 13.30 5.85
N VAL A 48 -1.02 13.51 4.54
CA VAL A 48 -0.06 13.13 3.51
C VAL A 48 0.63 14.40 3.01
N GLU A 49 1.95 14.48 3.15
CA GLU A 49 2.73 15.62 2.67
C GLU A 49 3.78 15.17 1.65
N PRO A 50 3.68 15.57 0.37
CA PRO A 50 4.70 15.29 -0.63
C PRO A 50 6.03 15.97 -0.29
N VAL A 51 7.13 15.27 -0.57
CA VAL A 51 8.49 15.80 -0.46
C VAL A 51 9.35 15.27 -1.60
N SER A 52 10.38 16.03 -1.97
CA SER A 52 11.42 15.59 -2.89
C SER A 52 12.74 15.50 -2.15
N ILE A 53 13.40 14.34 -2.22
CA ILE A 53 14.70 14.09 -1.58
C ILE A 53 15.68 13.84 -2.71
N GLU A 54 16.56 14.81 -2.98
CA GLU A 54 17.52 14.73 -4.11
C GLU A 54 16.85 14.39 -5.47
N GLY A 55 15.63 14.89 -5.68
CA GLY A 55 14.84 14.63 -6.89
C GLY A 55 14.01 13.35 -6.84
N ILE A 56 14.10 12.54 -5.77
CA ILE A 56 13.29 11.35 -5.56
C ILE A 56 11.95 11.76 -4.91
N PRO A 57 10.79 11.48 -5.54
CA PRO A 57 9.49 11.75 -4.94
C PRO A 57 9.23 10.81 -3.77
N ALA A 58 8.85 11.38 -2.64
CA ALA A 58 8.46 10.69 -1.43
C ALA A 58 7.30 11.41 -0.73
N GLU A 59 6.76 10.81 0.32
CA GLU A 59 5.68 11.38 1.12
C GLU A 59 5.89 11.14 2.61
N TRP A 60 5.64 12.16 3.41
CA TRP A 60 5.38 11.99 4.83
C TRP A 60 3.95 11.53 5.03
N LEU A 61 3.78 10.43 5.77
CA LEU A 61 2.52 10.03 6.36
C LEU A 61 2.55 10.40 7.83
N LEU A 62 1.73 11.38 8.22
CA LEU A 62 1.73 11.99 9.55
C LEU A 62 0.40 11.66 10.26
N PRO A 63 0.32 10.54 11.01
CA PRO A 63 -0.81 10.26 11.88
C PRO A 63 -1.00 11.37 12.92
N LYS A 64 -2.25 11.67 13.27
CA LYS A 64 -2.56 12.64 14.34
C LYS A 64 -1.88 12.22 15.65
N GLY A 65 -1.04 13.10 16.19
CA GLY A 65 -0.32 12.87 17.45
C GLY A 65 0.93 11.99 17.31
N CYS A 66 1.44 11.77 16.09
CA CYS A 66 2.72 11.09 15.92
C CYS A 66 3.88 11.87 16.56
N HIS A 67 4.89 11.14 17.03
CA HIS A 67 6.13 11.74 17.51
C HIS A 67 6.91 12.39 16.36
N THR A 68 7.52 13.55 16.61
CA THR A 68 8.29 14.30 15.60
C THR A 68 9.79 14.00 15.65
N ASP A 69 10.25 13.24 16.64
CA ASP A 69 11.66 12.89 16.88
C ASP A 69 12.02 11.49 16.35
N ARG A 70 11.04 10.75 15.79
CA ARG A 70 11.19 9.37 15.32
C ARG A 70 10.52 9.20 13.97
N VAL A 71 11.20 8.50 13.07
CA VAL A 71 10.74 8.29 11.69
C VAL A 71 10.84 6.81 11.30
N ILE A 72 9.91 6.37 10.45
CA ILE A 72 9.97 5.06 9.78
C ILE A 72 10.17 5.33 8.30
N ILE A 73 11.25 4.78 7.73
CA ILE A 73 11.45 4.77 6.28
C ILE A 73 10.78 3.51 5.75
N TYR A 74 9.72 3.70 4.96
CA TYR A 74 8.99 2.60 4.35
C TYR A 74 9.28 2.53 2.86
N LEU A 75 9.70 1.36 2.39
CA LEU A 75 9.89 1.04 0.98
C LEU A 75 8.79 0.09 0.56
N HIS A 76 8.01 0.48 -0.45
CA HIS A 76 6.82 -0.27 -0.85
C HIS A 76 7.16 -1.61 -1.52
N GLY A 77 6.23 -2.56 -1.44
CA GLY A 77 6.32 -3.83 -2.16
C GLY A 77 5.93 -3.68 -3.64
N GLY A 78 5.72 -4.81 -4.32
CA GLY A 78 5.42 -4.84 -5.78
C GLY A 78 6.57 -5.36 -6.63
N SER A 79 7.45 -6.16 -6.02
CA SER A 79 8.48 -6.94 -6.70
C SER A 79 9.36 -6.11 -7.64
N TYR A 80 9.71 -4.89 -7.21
CA TYR A 80 10.56 -3.92 -7.91
C TYR A 80 10.09 -3.45 -9.30
N HIS A 81 8.90 -3.86 -9.77
CA HIS A 81 8.38 -3.46 -11.09
C HIS A 81 7.03 -2.76 -11.01
N ALA A 82 6.29 -2.92 -9.91
CA ALA A 82 4.97 -2.33 -9.68
C ALA A 82 4.87 -1.70 -8.29
N GLY A 83 3.81 -0.93 -8.08
CA GLY A 83 3.56 -0.19 -6.84
C GLY A 83 3.85 1.29 -6.98
N SER A 84 3.42 2.03 -5.98
CA SER A 84 3.54 3.47 -5.86
C SER A 84 3.29 3.90 -4.41
N LEU A 85 3.56 5.16 -4.09
CA LEU A 85 3.19 5.76 -2.81
C LEU A 85 1.70 5.51 -2.50
N ARG A 86 0.82 5.69 -3.50
CA ARG A 86 -0.63 5.55 -3.37
C ARG A 86 -1.09 4.12 -3.08
N THR A 87 -0.49 3.12 -3.71
CA THR A 87 -0.87 1.69 -3.53
C THR A 87 -0.67 1.17 -2.11
N HIS A 88 0.21 1.79 -1.33
CA HIS A 88 0.57 1.32 0.01
C HIS A 88 0.16 2.25 1.17
N ARG A 89 -0.39 3.45 0.91
CA ARG A 89 -0.77 4.39 1.99
C ARG A 89 -1.77 3.84 3.02
N GLY A 90 -2.63 2.90 2.60
CA GLY A 90 -3.71 2.37 3.42
C GLY A 90 -3.49 0.95 3.93
N LEU A 91 -2.30 0.38 3.70
CA LEU A 91 -1.91 -0.95 4.16
C LEU A 91 -1.44 -0.95 5.62
#